data_AF-A0A6A7RUZ5-F1
#
_entry.id   AF-A0A6A7RUZ5-F1
#
_cell.length_a   1.000
_cell.length_b   1.000
_cell.length_c   1.000
_cell.angle_alpha   90.00
_cell.angle_beta   90.00
_cell.angle_gamma   90.00
#
_symmetry.space_group_name_H-M   'P 1'
#
loop_
_entity.id
_entity.type
_entity.pdbx_description
1 polymer ?
#
loop_
_entity_poly.entity_id
_entity_poly.type
_entity_poly.pdbx_seq_one_letter_code
_entity_poly.pdbx_strand_id
1 'polypeptide(L)'
;MSEGFVVRGLRRVRKLLESPGPLELEGKPLGRVRDLLRECASGVGGEVSVRQRAAVLAETYQHLNDDGRTTFLSTIANDFGPDPQSVARTHADYQAAIGSDQQWTAESALRNAMRSSRLRILTQFNALPQGVKFLVDLRADLLRFLDKDPALRSLDRELESRLSAWFDVGFLELQRITWNSPAALLEKLIQYEAVHEIRSWSDLKNRLDSDRRCYAFFHPRMPMEPLIFVEVALTEHLADNVQALLDEHAPVFDAQRASTAIFYSISNTQPGLRGVSFGNFLLKRVVDDLKRDYPKLTSFATLSPLPTFRRWAESQPEAWPKAFTDADLAKIKRRLPPEMAPVVGASDLAALFSAQNWAADEQLAASLQHGLTRLAARYLLTARKGDHPYDPVARFHLGNGARIERLNYLADTSSRGAQQSYGLMVNYVYDPDTIEENVEAFSRSGEIAAATAIRRSARD
;
A
#
# COMPACT_ATOMS: atom_id res chain seq x y z
N MET A 1 -26.16 -12.42 -57.67
CA MET A 1 -25.37 -13.35 -56.82
C MET A 1 -25.74 -13.10 -55.38
N SER A 2 -26.50 -14.02 -54.80
CA SER A 2 -27.02 -13.99 -53.43
C SER A 2 -25.90 -14.07 -52.40
N GLU A 3 -25.80 -13.09 -51.50
CA GLU A 3 -25.03 -13.24 -50.26
C GLU A 3 -25.54 -14.48 -49.51
N GLY A 4 -24.70 -15.51 -49.42
CA GLY A 4 -25.07 -16.80 -48.84
C GLY A 4 -25.47 -16.68 -47.37
N PHE A 5 -26.47 -17.47 -46.97
CA PHE A 5 -26.98 -17.58 -45.60
C PHE A 5 -25.88 -17.71 -44.52
N VAL A 6 -24.74 -18.31 -44.88
CA VAL A 6 -23.56 -18.49 -44.02
C VAL A 6 -22.92 -17.15 -43.63
N VAL A 7 -22.86 -16.16 -44.54
CA VAL A 7 -22.28 -14.83 -44.26
C VAL A 7 -23.17 -13.99 -43.35
N ARG A 8 -24.51 -14.11 -43.50
CA ARG A 8 -25.48 -13.49 -42.58
C ARG A 8 -25.46 -14.13 -41.20
N GLY A 9 -25.28 -15.45 -41.12
CA GLY A 9 -25.08 -16.17 -39.87
C GLY A 9 -23.81 -15.73 -39.14
N LEU A 10 -22.69 -15.65 -39.84
CA LEU A 10 -21.40 -15.20 -39.30
C LEU A 10 -21.40 -13.72 -38.87
N ARG A 11 -22.10 -12.82 -39.59
CA ARG A 11 -22.28 -11.43 -39.14
C ARG A 11 -23.16 -11.33 -37.89
N ARG A 12 -24.21 -12.15 -37.75
CA ARG A 12 -25.04 -12.19 -36.53
C ARG A 12 -24.27 -12.74 -35.34
N VAL A 13 -23.46 -13.78 -35.53
CA VAL A 13 -22.58 -14.33 -34.49
C VAL A 13 -21.50 -13.32 -34.10
N ARG A 14 -20.90 -12.60 -35.07
CA ARG A 14 -19.94 -11.52 -34.80
C ARG A 14 -20.57 -10.34 -34.04
N LYS A 15 -21.81 -9.96 -34.36
CA LYS A 15 -22.57 -8.92 -33.66
C LYS A 15 -23.09 -9.36 -32.28
N LEU A 16 -23.19 -10.67 -32.04
CA LEU A 16 -23.45 -11.29 -30.73
C LEU A 16 -22.17 -11.44 -29.89
N LEU A 17 -20.99 -11.45 -30.53
CA LEU A 17 -19.67 -11.50 -29.90
C LEU A 17 -19.02 -10.12 -29.73
N GLU A 18 -19.57 -9.08 -30.35
CA GLU A 18 -19.27 -7.68 -30.03
C GLU A 18 -19.95 -7.34 -28.70
N SER A 19 -19.23 -7.54 -27.59
CA SER A 19 -19.60 -6.91 -26.33
C SER A 19 -19.81 -5.41 -26.60
N PRO A 20 -20.92 -4.79 -26.16
CA PRO A 20 -21.08 -3.36 -26.27
C PRO A 20 -19.84 -2.73 -25.63
N GLY A 21 -19.20 -1.80 -26.34
CA GLY A 21 -18.08 -1.05 -25.77
C GLY A 21 -18.48 -0.41 -24.43
N PRO A 22 -17.50 -0.08 -23.58
CA PRO A 22 -17.76 0.48 -22.24
C PRO A 22 -18.81 1.60 -22.28
N LEU A 23 -19.90 1.45 -21.54
CA LEU A 23 -21.07 2.31 -21.64
C LEU A 23 -20.98 3.51 -20.67
N GLU A 24 -21.47 4.67 -21.12
CA GLU A 24 -21.81 5.78 -20.24
C GLU A 24 -23.10 5.46 -19.45
N LEU A 25 -23.25 6.05 -18.26
CA LEU A 25 -24.43 5.85 -17.42
C LEU A 25 -25.34 7.09 -17.43
N GLU A 26 -26.21 7.17 -18.43
CA GLU A 26 -27.13 8.31 -18.61
C GLU A 26 -28.57 7.86 -18.91
N GLY A 27 -29.50 8.81 -18.96
CA GLY A 27 -30.88 8.59 -19.41
C GLY A 27 -31.61 7.44 -18.72
N LYS A 28 -32.20 6.55 -19.51
CA LYS A 28 -32.97 5.39 -19.01
C LYS A 28 -32.12 4.41 -18.18
N PRO A 29 -30.91 4.00 -18.60
CA PRO A 29 -30.01 3.20 -17.77
C PRO A 29 -29.75 3.80 -16.37
N LEU A 30 -29.44 5.09 -16.28
CA LEU A 30 -29.23 5.76 -15.00
C LEU A 30 -30.50 5.74 -14.12
N GLY A 31 -31.67 5.97 -14.71
CA GLY A 31 -32.95 5.87 -14.01
C GLY A 31 -33.16 4.49 -13.39
N ARG A 32 -32.92 3.43 -14.17
CA ARG A 32 -33.03 2.04 -13.68
C ARG A 32 -32.04 1.73 -12.56
N VAL A 33 -30.80 2.21 -12.67
CA VAL A 33 -29.80 2.07 -11.60
C VAL A 33 -30.27 2.78 -10.33
N ARG A 34 -30.76 4.02 -10.43
CA ARG A 34 -31.29 4.75 -9.28
C ARG A 34 -32.43 4.02 -8.58
N ASP A 35 -33.36 3.44 -9.34
CA ASP A 35 -34.48 2.70 -8.75
C ASP A 35 -33.99 1.45 -7.99
N LEU A 36 -33.07 0.68 -8.57
CA LEU A 36 -32.43 -0.45 -7.90
C LEU A 36 -31.66 -0.01 -6.64
N LEU A 37 -30.93 1.11 -6.69
CA LEU A 37 -30.23 1.67 -5.54
C LEU A 37 -31.20 2.12 -4.44
N ARG A 38 -32.38 2.65 -4.77
CA ARG A 38 -33.43 2.97 -3.78
C ARG A 38 -34.04 1.74 -3.14
N GLU A 39 -34.23 0.66 -3.90
CA GLU A 39 -34.67 -0.63 -3.33
C GLU A 39 -33.62 -1.22 -2.38
N CYS A 40 -32.34 -1.17 -2.77
CA CYS A 40 -31.23 -1.51 -1.88
C CYS A 40 -31.25 -0.59 -0.64
N ALA A 41 -31.41 0.69 -0.92
CA ALA A 41 -31.64 1.83 -0.05
C ALA A 41 -32.70 1.65 1.01
N SER A 42 -33.76 0.89 0.75
CA SER A 42 -34.90 0.72 1.64
C SER A 42 -34.89 -0.64 2.34
N GLY A 43 -34.08 -1.59 1.87
CA GLY A 43 -34.05 -2.96 2.39
C GLY A 43 -35.28 -3.77 2.01
N VAL A 44 -35.94 -3.43 0.91
CA VAL A 44 -37.18 -4.08 0.46
C VAL A 44 -36.89 -5.46 -0.13
N GLY A 45 -37.61 -6.49 0.32
CA GLY A 45 -37.56 -7.85 -0.24
C GLY A 45 -36.63 -8.81 0.51
N GLY A 46 -36.86 -10.11 0.32
CA GLY A 46 -36.08 -11.17 0.96
C GLY A 46 -34.67 -11.36 0.38
N GLU A 47 -33.90 -12.28 0.95
CA GLU A 47 -32.49 -12.53 0.59
C GLU A 47 -32.28 -12.78 -0.92
N VAL A 48 -33.21 -13.50 -1.56
CA VAL A 48 -33.14 -13.80 -3.00
C VAL A 48 -33.22 -12.52 -3.84
N SER A 49 -34.14 -11.61 -3.51
CA SER A 49 -34.30 -10.33 -4.21
C SER A 49 -33.09 -9.42 -3.99
N VAL A 50 -32.55 -9.38 -2.78
CA VAL A 50 -31.31 -8.64 -2.45
C VAL A 50 -30.15 -9.13 -3.32
N ARG A 51 -29.95 -10.46 -3.38
CA ARG A 51 -28.87 -11.05 -4.18
C ARG A 51 -29.03 -10.77 -5.67
N GLN A 52 -30.26 -10.86 -6.20
CA GLN A 52 -30.52 -10.58 -7.61
C GLN A 52 -30.24 -9.12 -7.97
N ARG A 53 -30.66 -8.16 -7.13
CA ARG A 53 -30.36 -6.74 -7.36
C ARG A 53 -28.87 -6.44 -7.28
N ALA A 54 -28.19 -6.99 -6.27
CA ALA A 54 -26.75 -6.83 -6.14
C ALA A 54 -26.02 -7.36 -7.38
N ALA A 55 -26.45 -8.51 -7.93
CA ALA A 55 -25.87 -9.07 -9.14
C ALA A 55 -26.07 -8.13 -10.35
N VAL A 56 -27.29 -7.63 -10.57
CA VAL A 56 -27.59 -6.69 -11.68
C VAL A 56 -26.79 -5.40 -11.55
N LEU A 57 -26.68 -4.83 -10.35
CA LEU A 57 -25.90 -3.62 -10.11
C LEU A 57 -24.40 -3.85 -10.34
N ALA A 58 -23.86 -4.98 -9.86
CA ALA A 58 -22.45 -5.32 -10.05
C ALA A 58 -22.12 -5.57 -11.53
N GLU A 59 -22.97 -6.32 -12.24
CA GLU A 59 -22.82 -6.55 -13.68
C GLU A 59 -22.91 -5.24 -14.46
N THR A 60 -23.89 -4.38 -14.13
CA THR A 60 -24.01 -3.05 -14.76
C THR A 60 -22.72 -2.26 -14.57
N TYR A 61 -22.23 -2.16 -13.34
CA TYR A 61 -21.02 -1.40 -13.00
C TYR A 61 -19.79 -1.89 -13.77
N GLN A 62 -19.60 -3.20 -13.91
CA GLN A 62 -18.45 -3.79 -14.60
C GLN A 62 -18.39 -3.40 -16.09
N HIS A 63 -19.54 -3.18 -16.73
CA HIS A 63 -19.65 -2.79 -18.14
C HIS A 63 -19.59 -1.28 -18.38
N LEU A 64 -19.51 -0.46 -17.32
CA LEU A 64 -19.39 1.00 -17.44
C LEU A 64 -17.94 1.42 -17.74
N ASN A 65 -17.82 2.50 -18.53
CA ASN A 65 -16.57 3.25 -18.67
C ASN A 65 -16.28 4.10 -17.42
N ASP A 66 -15.12 4.76 -17.37
CA ASP A 66 -14.72 5.57 -16.20
C ASP A 66 -15.71 6.68 -15.85
N ASP A 67 -16.35 7.30 -16.85
CA ASP A 67 -17.35 8.35 -16.61
C ASP A 67 -18.67 7.77 -16.09
N GLY A 68 -19.13 6.64 -16.63
CA GLY A 68 -20.26 5.88 -16.11
C GLY A 68 -20.04 5.40 -14.68
N ARG A 69 -18.85 4.87 -14.36
CA ARG A 69 -18.46 4.47 -12.99
C ARG A 69 -18.42 5.67 -12.05
N THR A 70 -17.93 6.82 -12.51
CA THR A 70 -17.97 8.08 -11.76
C THR A 70 -19.42 8.44 -11.46
N THR A 71 -20.30 8.47 -12.47
CA THR A 71 -21.73 8.78 -12.31
C THR A 71 -22.42 7.80 -11.35
N PHE A 72 -22.11 6.51 -11.43
CA PHE A 72 -22.65 5.49 -10.52
C PHE A 72 -22.28 5.79 -9.06
N LEU A 73 -20.99 6.04 -8.79
CA LEU A 73 -20.48 6.32 -7.45
C LEU A 73 -20.98 7.67 -6.91
N SER A 74 -21.00 8.70 -7.76
CA SER A 74 -21.56 10.01 -7.41
C SER A 74 -23.05 9.93 -7.12
N THR A 75 -23.81 9.08 -7.82
CA THR A 75 -25.23 8.83 -7.51
C THR A 75 -25.36 8.23 -6.11
N ILE A 76 -24.54 7.24 -5.74
CA ILE A 76 -24.55 6.68 -4.38
C ILE A 76 -24.18 7.76 -3.35
N ALA A 77 -23.11 8.51 -3.61
CA ALA A 77 -22.61 9.52 -2.68
C ALA A 77 -23.62 10.65 -2.45
N ASN A 78 -24.23 11.19 -3.49
CA ASN A 78 -25.12 12.35 -3.38
C ASN A 78 -26.54 11.96 -2.95
N ASP A 79 -27.13 10.92 -3.53
CA ASP A 79 -28.56 10.65 -3.38
C ASP A 79 -28.88 9.86 -2.09
N PHE A 80 -27.88 9.23 -1.45
CA PHE A 80 -28.10 8.29 -0.33
C PHE A 80 -27.37 8.65 0.98
N GLY A 81 -26.93 9.91 1.10
CA GLY A 81 -26.42 10.46 2.37
C GLY A 81 -27.52 10.73 3.41
N PRO A 82 -27.14 11.25 4.60
CA PRO A 82 -28.10 11.73 5.59
C PRO A 82 -28.97 12.87 5.01
N ASP A 83 -30.27 12.88 5.31
CA ASP A 83 -31.16 13.98 4.92
C ASP A 83 -30.89 15.22 5.80
N PRO A 84 -30.40 16.33 5.23
CA PRO A 84 -30.08 17.53 6.00
C PRO A 84 -31.27 18.09 6.80
N GLN A 85 -32.50 17.94 6.29
CA GLN A 85 -33.70 18.45 6.99
C GLN A 85 -34.03 17.58 8.21
N SER A 86 -34.00 16.26 8.07
CA SER A 86 -34.15 15.32 9.18
C SER A 86 -33.07 15.50 10.25
N VAL A 87 -31.80 15.69 9.83
CA VAL A 87 -30.68 15.96 10.74
C VAL A 87 -30.88 17.28 11.49
N ALA A 88 -31.26 18.36 10.80
CA ALA A 88 -31.49 19.66 11.44
C ALA A 88 -32.59 19.59 12.51
N ARG A 89 -33.69 18.89 12.21
CA ARG A 89 -34.80 18.69 13.15
C ARG A 89 -34.37 17.89 14.38
N THR A 90 -33.80 16.70 14.18
CA THR A 90 -33.37 15.83 15.30
C THR A 90 -32.25 16.45 16.12
N HIS A 91 -31.41 17.29 15.51
CA HIS A 91 -30.41 18.08 16.23
C HIS A 91 -31.07 19.10 17.16
N ALA A 92 -32.08 19.85 16.68
CA ALA A 92 -32.83 20.79 17.53
C ALA A 92 -33.54 20.07 18.69
N ASP A 93 -34.15 18.91 18.42
CA ASP A 93 -34.80 18.08 19.45
C ASP A 93 -33.79 17.61 20.50
N TYR A 94 -32.58 17.19 20.09
CA TYR A 94 -31.51 16.83 21.02
C TYR A 94 -31.05 18.01 21.87
N GLN A 95 -30.82 19.18 21.28
CA GLN A 95 -30.40 20.38 22.01
C GLN A 95 -31.43 20.78 23.08
N ALA A 96 -32.73 20.66 22.79
CA ALA A 96 -33.80 20.95 23.74
C ALA A 96 -33.91 19.90 24.87
N ALA A 97 -33.45 18.66 24.64
CA ALA A 97 -33.56 17.57 25.59
C ALA A 97 -32.36 17.43 26.54
N ILE A 98 -31.29 18.21 26.37
CA ILE A 98 -30.08 18.15 27.22
C ILE A 98 -30.46 18.44 28.69
N GLY A 99 -30.02 17.56 29.59
CA GLY A 99 -30.31 17.63 31.03
C GLY A 99 -31.69 17.12 31.44
N SER A 100 -32.49 16.63 30.48
CA SER A 100 -33.79 16.00 30.75
C SER A 100 -33.72 14.47 30.64
N ASP A 101 -34.76 13.79 31.15
CA ASP A 101 -34.92 12.34 30.99
C ASP A 101 -35.03 11.89 29.52
N GLN A 102 -35.36 12.81 28.59
CA GLN A 102 -35.49 12.51 27.17
C GLN A 102 -34.16 12.57 26.40
N GLN A 103 -33.07 13.04 27.03
CA GLN A 103 -31.78 13.28 26.38
C GLN A 103 -31.30 12.08 25.56
N TRP A 104 -31.35 10.87 26.13
CA TRP A 104 -30.82 9.66 25.48
C TRP A 104 -31.67 9.19 24.31
N THR A 105 -32.99 9.39 24.37
CA THR A 105 -33.90 9.12 23.25
C THR A 105 -33.65 10.09 22.10
N ALA A 106 -33.48 11.37 22.40
CA ALA A 106 -33.18 12.40 21.40
C ALA A 106 -31.78 12.22 20.78
N GLU A 107 -30.78 11.85 21.59
CA GLU A 107 -29.42 11.49 21.15
C GLU A 107 -29.45 10.30 20.18
N SER A 108 -30.18 9.24 20.51
CA SER A 108 -30.40 8.09 19.63
C SER A 108 -31.09 8.48 18.31
N ALA A 109 -32.10 9.35 18.37
CA ALA A 109 -32.78 9.86 17.18
C ALA A 109 -31.84 10.65 16.25
N LEU A 110 -31.01 11.53 16.81
CA LEU A 110 -30.00 12.28 16.06
C LEU A 110 -28.96 11.33 15.42
N ARG A 111 -28.45 10.35 16.17
CA ARG A 111 -27.55 9.33 15.61
C ARG A 111 -28.19 8.58 14.44
N ASN A 112 -29.47 8.25 14.53
CA ASN A 112 -30.20 7.57 13.45
C ASN A 112 -30.41 8.47 12.24
N ALA A 113 -30.73 9.76 12.42
CA ALA A 113 -30.86 10.71 11.32
C ALA A 113 -29.54 10.93 10.57
N MET A 114 -28.41 10.85 11.27
CA MET A 114 -27.07 10.94 10.68
C MET A 114 -26.61 9.67 9.95
N ARG A 115 -27.38 8.57 10.00
CA ARG A 115 -27.02 7.35 9.28
C ARG A 115 -27.26 7.52 7.78
N SER A 116 -26.19 7.28 7.02
CA SER A 116 -26.23 7.19 5.57
C SER A 116 -26.75 5.83 5.11
N SER A 117 -27.48 5.85 4.00
CA SER A 117 -27.97 4.65 3.30
C SER A 117 -26.91 4.03 2.38
N ARG A 118 -25.79 4.74 2.12
CA ARG A 118 -24.70 4.32 1.23
C ARG A 118 -24.13 2.96 1.62
N LEU A 119 -23.78 2.77 2.90
CA LEU A 119 -23.23 1.49 3.37
C LEU A 119 -24.24 0.35 3.27
N ARG A 120 -25.54 0.62 3.44
CA ARG A 120 -26.58 -0.41 3.25
C ARG A 120 -26.62 -0.89 1.81
N ILE A 121 -26.49 0.00 0.83
CA ILE A 121 -26.35 -0.35 -0.59
C ILE A 121 -25.10 -1.22 -0.79
N LEU A 122 -23.94 -0.70 -0.38
CA LEU A 122 -22.66 -1.36 -0.64
C LEU A 122 -22.57 -2.75 0.01
N THR A 123 -23.09 -2.91 1.22
CA THR A 123 -23.06 -4.20 1.92
C THR A 123 -23.96 -5.27 1.29
N GLN A 124 -24.89 -4.92 0.38
CA GLN A 124 -25.67 -5.92 -0.37
C GLN A 124 -24.80 -6.76 -1.31
N PHE A 125 -23.69 -6.20 -1.80
CA PHE A 125 -22.76 -6.94 -2.66
C PHE A 125 -22.15 -8.15 -1.92
N ASN A 126 -22.10 -8.17 -0.59
CA ASN A 126 -21.62 -9.31 0.20
C ASN A 126 -22.45 -10.60 -0.01
N ALA A 127 -23.68 -10.49 -0.51
CA ALA A 127 -24.51 -11.64 -0.87
C ALA A 127 -24.00 -12.37 -2.13
N LEU A 128 -23.08 -11.76 -2.89
CA LEU A 128 -22.46 -12.35 -4.07
C LEU A 128 -21.24 -13.21 -3.68
N PRO A 129 -20.95 -14.30 -4.42
CA PRO A 129 -19.79 -15.15 -4.15
C PRO A 129 -18.45 -14.39 -4.10
N GLN A 130 -18.29 -13.35 -4.94
CA GLN A 130 -17.09 -12.47 -4.98
C GLN A 130 -17.39 -11.04 -4.51
N GLY A 131 -18.39 -10.89 -3.65
CA GLY A 131 -18.90 -9.58 -3.22
C GLY A 131 -17.86 -8.69 -2.53
N VAL A 132 -17.04 -9.29 -1.66
CA VAL A 132 -16.01 -8.56 -0.92
C VAL A 132 -14.92 -8.06 -1.87
N LYS A 133 -14.44 -8.90 -2.80
CA LYS A 133 -13.50 -8.49 -3.85
C LYS A 133 -14.06 -7.35 -4.70
N PHE A 134 -15.33 -7.47 -5.13
CA PHE A 134 -15.99 -6.43 -5.89
C PHE A 134 -16.03 -5.09 -5.15
N LEU A 135 -16.30 -5.10 -3.84
CA LEU A 135 -16.28 -3.87 -3.03
C LEU A 135 -14.89 -3.25 -2.90
N VAL A 136 -13.85 -4.08 -2.78
CA VAL A 136 -12.46 -3.63 -2.80
C VAL A 136 -12.13 -2.99 -4.15
N ASP A 137 -12.51 -3.59 -5.27
CA ASP A 137 -12.29 -3.04 -6.61
C ASP A 137 -13.08 -1.75 -6.84
N LEU A 138 -14.34 -1.71 -6.39
CA LEU A 138 -15.17 -0.52 -6.44
C LEU A 138 -14.56 0.62 -5.62
N ARG A 139 -13.95 0.33 -4.46
CA ARG A 139 -13.18 1.33 -3.72
C ARG A 139 -11.92 1.76 -4.46
N ALA A 140 -11.22 0.84 -5.12
CA ALA A 140 -10.05 1.20 -5.93
C ALA A 140 -10.44 2.23 -7.01
N ASP A 141 -11.56 2.03 -7.69
CA ASP A 141 -12.13 3.00 -8.63
C ASP A 141 -12.53 4.31 -7.95
N LEU A 142 -13.24 4.26 -6.83
CA LEU A 142 -13.61 5.44 -6.02
C LEU A 142 -12.39 6.31 -5.68
N LEU A 143 -11.28 5.70 -5.28
CA LEU A 143 -10.04 6.40 -4.95
C LEU A 143 -9.43 7.13 -6.16
N ARG A 144 -9.64 6.65 -7.39
CA ARG A 144 -9.20 7.33 -8.62
C ARG A 144 -10.06 8.55 -8.95
N PHE A 145 -11.31 8.58 -8.49
CA PHE A 145 -12.29 9.59 -8.85
C PHE A 145 -12.54 10.65 -7.77
N LEU A 146 -11.83 10.61 -6.63
CA LEU A 146 -12.06 11.51 -5.49
C LEU A 146 -12.06 13.01 -5.81
N ASP A 147 -11.33 13.42 -6.85
CA ASP A 147 -11.25 14.83 -7.26
C ASP A 147 -12.33 15.23 -8.29
N LYS A 148 -13.10 14.27 -8.82
CA LYS A 148 -14.21 14.54 -9.76
C LYS A 148 -15.47 15.04 -9.04
N ASP A 149 -15.71 14.62 -7.80
CA ASP A 149 -16.88 15.00 -7.01
C ASP A 149 -16.55 15.00 -5.49
N PRO A 150 -16.68 16.14 -4.78
CA PRO A 150 -16.40 16.23 -3.35
C PRO A 150 -17.17 15.24 -2.47
N ALA A 151 -18.39 14.83 -2.87
CA ALA A 151 -19.21 13.89 -2.10
C ALA A 151 -18.58 12.50 -2.02
N LEU A 152 -17.75 12.12 -3.00
CA LEU A 152 -17.05 10.84 -3.03
C LEU A 152 -16.09 10.66 -1.86
N ARG A 153 -15.52 11.74 -1.31
CA ARG A 153 -14.67 11.67 -0.11
C ARG A 153 -15.45 11.23 1.13
N SER A 154 -16.73 11.59 1.23
CA SER A 154 -17.58 11.10 2.32
C SER A 154 -17.88 9.61 2.17
N LEU A 155 -18.16 9.17 0.93
CA LEU A 155 -18.39 7.76 0.63
C LEU A 155 -17.16 6.90 0.91
N ASP A 156 -15.96 7.38 0.54
CA ASP A 156 -14.70 6.69 0.79
C ASP A 156 -14.45 6.50 2.27
N ARG A 157 -14.64 7.53 3.11
CA ARG A 157 -14.46 7.40 4.57
C ARG A 157 -15.40 6.36 5.18
N GLU A 158 -16.66 6.33 4.75
CA GLU A 158 -17.62 5.33 5.21
C GLU A 158 -17.19 3.91 4.79
N LEU A 159 -16.73 3.75 3.56
CA LEU A 159 -16.30 2.45 3.03
C LEU A 159 -14.96 2.00 3.64
N GLU A 160 -14.00 2.91 3.83
CA GLU A 160 -12.74 2.67 4.52
C GLU A 160 -12.97 2.16 5.93
N SER A 161 -13.82 2.83 6.71
CA SER A 161 -14.18 2.40 8.07
C SER A 161 -14.78 0.98 8.06
N ARG A 162 -15.66 0.69 7.09
CA ARG A 162 -16.28 -0.63 6.96
C ARG A 162 -15.28 -1.72 6.57
N LEU A 163 -14.40 -1.44 5.62
CA LEU A 163 -13.35 -2.37 5.20
C LEU A 163 -12.33 -2.60 6.31
N SER A 164 -11.94 -1.57 7.06
CA SER A 164 -11.07 -1.72 8.23
C SER A 164 -11.63 -2.69 9.27
N ALA A 165 -12.95 -2.70 9.49
CA ALA A 165 -13.58 -3.66 10.38
C ALA A 165 -13.65 -5.10 9.80
N TRP A 166 -13.64 -5.26 8.47
CA TRP A 166 -13.71 -6.57 7.80
C TRP A 166 -12.34 -7.21 7.58
N PHE A 167 -11.31 -6.39 7.37
CA PHE A 167 -9.95 -6.82 7.09
C PHE A 167 -9.04 -6.71 8.32
N ASP A 168 -9.64 -6.81 9.51
CA ASP A 168 -8.86 -6.89 10.75
C ASP A 168 -7.90 -8.10 10.72
N VAL A 169 -6.73 -7.93 11.32
CA VAL A 169 -5.66 -8.94 11.34
C VAL A 169 -6.13 -10.29 11.89
N GLY A 170 -7.10 -10.28 12.81
CA GLY A 170 -7.67 -11.49 13.42
C GLY A 170 -8.44 -12.35 12.42
N PHE A 171 -8.89 -11.80 11.30
CA PHE A 171 -9.57 -12.55 10.24
C PHE A 171 -8.64 -12.98 9.10
N LEU A 172 -7.39 -12.54 9.11
CA LEU A 172 -6.45 -12.87 8.03
C LEU A 172 -5.76 -14.21 8.29
N GLU A 173 -5.67 -15.01 7.24
CA GLU A 173 -4.97 -16.29 7.24
C GLU A 173 -3.58 -16.10 6.63
N LEU A 174 -2.54 -16.45 7.38
CA LEU A 174 -1.17 -16.51 6.89
C LEU A 174 -0.98 -17.85 6.19
N GLN A 175 -0.54 -17.81 4.93
CA GLN A 175 -0.17 -19.01 4.17
C GLN A 175 1.24 -18.87 3.61
N ARG A 176 1.98 -19.97 3.60
CA ARG A 176 3.27 -20.06 2.91
C ARG A 176 3.03 -20.31 1.43
N ILE A 177 3.67 -19.50 0.58
CA ILE A 177 3.68 -19.70 -0.87
C ILE A 177 4.93 -20.50 -1.25
N THR A 178 4.75 -21.47 -2.13
CA THR A 178 5.83 -22.32 -2.64
C THR A 178 5.66 -22.54 -4.13
N TRP A 179 6.64 -23.17 -4.78
CA TRP A 179 6.52 -23.57 -6.19
C TRP A 179 5.36 -24.55 -6.46
N ASN A 180 4.84 -25.23 -5.43
CA ASN A 180 3.68 -26.11 -5.54
C ASN A 180 2.33 -25.38 -5.39
N SER A 181 2.34 -24.07 -5.13
CA SER A 181 1.12 -23.27 -5.05
C SER A 181 0.43 -23.18 -6.43
N PRO A 182 -0.90 -22.98 -6.50
CA PRO A 182 -1.63 -22.91 -7.77
C PRO A 182 -1.06 -21.84 -8.70
N ALA A 183 -0.88 -22.15 -9.99
CA ALA A 183 -0.33 -21.22 -10.97
C ALA A 183 -1.10 -19.89 -11.05
N ALA A 184 -2.44 -19.93 -10.92
CA ALA A 184 -3.27 -18.73 -10.89
C ALA A 184 -2.97 -17.79 -9.70
N LEU A 185 -2.45 -18.31 -8.59
CA LEU A 185 -1.98 -17.51 -7.46
C LEU A 185 -0.58 -16.96 -7.73
N LEU A 186 0.31 -17.77 -8.31
CA LEU A 186 1.67 -17.35 -8.68
C LEU A 186 1.67 -16.22 -9.71
N GLU A 187 0.79 -16.28 -10.72
CA GLU A 187 0.59 -15.20 -11.70
C GLU A 187 0.23 -13.87 -11.02
N LYS A 188 -0.58 -13.91 -9.97
CA LYS A 188 -0.93 -12.72 -9.20
C LYS A 188 0.25 -12.13 -8.44
N LEU A 189 1.15 -12.96 -7.92
CA LEU A 189 2.37 -12.46 -7.28
C LEU A 189 3.26 -11.72 -8.27
N ILE A 190 3.41 -12.25 -9.48
CA ILE A 190 4.12 -11.55 -10.57
C ILE A 190 3.45 -10.21 -10.88
N GLN A 191 2.11 -10.18 -10.99
CA GLN A 191 1.37 -8.96 -11.28
C GLN A 191 1.44 -7.91 -10.15
N TYR A 192 1.49 -8.35 -8.89
CA TYR A 192 1.36 -7.48 -7.73
C TYR A 192 2.67 -7.07 -7.07
N GLU A 193 3.81 -7.59 -7.54
CA GLU A 193 5.11 -7.24 -6.95
C GLU A 193 5.44 -5.76 -7.17
N ALA A 194 5.43 -5.03 -6.05
CA ALA A 194 5.47 -3.58 -6.05
C ALA A 194 6.85 -3.02 -5.69
N VAL A 195 7.78 -3.82 -5.13
CA VAL A 195 9.11 -3.39 -4.67
C VAL A 195 10.17 -3.72 -5.72
N HIS A 196 10.27 -5.00 -6.09
CA HIS A 196 11.27 -5.53 -7.03
C HIS A 196 10.59 -6.39 -8.09
N GLU A 197 10.24 -5.78 -9.22
CA GLU A 197 9.54 -6.41 -10.35
C GLU A 197 10.04 -7.84 -10.64
N ILE A 198 9.11 -8.81 -10.68
CA ILE A 198 9.40 -10.20 -11.04
C ILE A 198 9.39 -10.29 -12.56
N ARG A 199 10.55 -10.56 -13.15
CA ARG A 199 10.72 -10.42 -14.62
C ARG A 199 10.29 -11.66 -15.39
N SER A 200 10.22 -12.81 -14.73
CA SER A 200 9.98 -14.10 -15.38
C SER A 200 9.52 -15.17 -14.41
N TRP A 201 9.09 -16.32 -14.94
CA TRP A 201 8.81 -17.52 -14.15
C TRP A 201 10.06 -18.12 -13.51
N SER A 202 11.25 -17.96 -14.11
CA SER A 202 12.51 -18.42 -13.52
C SER A 202 12.90 -17.55 -12.32
N ASP A 203 12.73 -16.23 -12.43
CA ASP A 203 12.90 -15.28 -11.32
C ASP A 203 11.96 -15.66 -10.16
N LEU A 204 10.65 -15.85 -10.44
CA LEU A 204 9.70 -16.29 -9.41
C LEU A 204 10.12 -17.60 -8.75
N LYS A 205 10.59 -18.58 -9.54
CA LYS A 205 11.06 -19.86 -9.00
C LYS A 205 12.24 -19.67 -8.06
N ASN A 206 13.20 -18.82 -8.43
CA ASN A 206 14.36 -18.48 -7.59
C ASN A 206 13.92 -17.84 -6.26
N ARG A 207 12.93 -16.93 -6.29
CA ARG A 207 12.37 -16.31 -5.08
C ARG A 207 11.56 -17.25 -4.19
N LEU A 208 11.23 -18.45 -4.69
CA LEU A 208 10.53 -19.50 -3.97
C LEU A 208 11.43 -20.71 -3.66
N ASP A 209 12.75 -20.59 -3.87
CA ASP A 209 13.72 -21.65 -3.61
C ASP A 209 13.91 -21.89 -2.09
N SER A 210 14.70 -22.89 -1.73
CA SER A 210 14.85 -23.43 -0.38
C SER A 210 15.42 -22.45 0.66
N ASP A 211 16.27 -21.52 0.23
CA ASP A 211 16.86 -20.43 1.02
C ASP A 211 16.02 -19.14 0.97
N ARG A 212 14.86 -19.21 0.32
CA ARG A 212 13.85 -18.16 0.29
C ARG A 212 12.58 -18.64 0.99
N ARG A 213 11.81 -17.67 1.45
CA ARG A 213 10.46 -17.88 1.98
C ARG A 213 9.55 -16.80 1.44
N CYS A 214 8.38 -17.20 0.99
CA CYS A 214 7.32 -16.29 0.59
C CYS A 214 6.07 -16.60 1.41
N TYR A 215 5.48 -15.57 1.95
CA TYR A 215 4.27 -15.65 2.77
C TYR A 215 3.23 -14.70 2.20
N ALA A 216 1.95 -15.07 2.28
CA ALA A 216 0.86 -14.19 1.92
C ALA A 216 -0.28 -14.26 2.94
N PHE A 217 -0.94 -13.12 3.14
CA PHE A 217 -2.12 -12.98 3.97
C PHE A 217 -3.37 -12.99 3.10
N PHE A 218 -4.32 -13.85 3.44
CA PHE A 218 -5.59 -14.00 2.74
C PHE A 218 -6.74 -13.65 3.66
N HIS A 219 -7.82 -13.13 3.09
CA HIS A 219 -9.09 -13.05 3.79
C HIS A 219 -9.96 -14.25 3.36
N PRO A 220 -10.72 -14.91 4.26
CA PRO A 220 -11.51 -16.09 3.91
C PRO A 220 -12.53 -15.88 2.78
N ARG A 221 -13.00 -14.64 2.60
CA ARG A 221 -13.89 -14.25 1.48
C ARG A 221 -13.17 -13.83 0.19
N MET A 222 -11.84 -13.89 0.18
CA MET A 222 -10.97 -13.60 -0.96
C MET A 222 -9.78 -14.59 -1.00
N PRO A 223 -10.04 -15.91 -1.03
CA PRO A 223 -9.00 -16.94 -0.80
C PRO A 223 -7.96 -17.03 -1.92
N MET A 224 -8.25 -16.48 -3.10
CA MET A 224 -7.31 -16.44 -4.23
C MET A 224 -6.68 -15.05 -4.43
N GLU A 225 -6.85 -14.14 -3.46
CA GLU A 225 -6.28 -12.79 -3.51
C GLU A 225 -5.29 -12.62 -2.36
N PRO A 226 -3.98 -12.68 -2.63
CA PRO A 226 -2.99 -12.41 -1.60
C PRO A 226 -3.05 -10.93 -1.26
N LEU A 227 -3.56 -10.54 -0.09
CA LEU A 227 -3.77 -9.12 0.25
C LEU A 227 -2.44 -8.41 0.51
N ILE A 228 -1.58 -9.09 1.25
CA ILE A 228 -0.20 -8.69 1.51
C ILE A 228 0.63 -9.93 1.26
N PHE A 229 1.75 -9.79 0.57
CA PHE A 229 2.75 -10.84 0.55
C PHE A 229 4.12 -10.30 0.92
N VAL A 230 4.94 -11.22 1.42
CA VAL A 230 6.20 -10.95 2.11
C VAL A 230 7.22 -11.92 1.57
N GLU A 231 8.30 -11.40 1.02
CA GLU A 231 9.44 -12.19 0.53
C GLU A 231 10.62 -12.05 1.49
N VAL A 232 11.20 -13.19 1.85
CA VAL A 232 12.24 -13.33 2.86
C VAL A 232 13.42 -14.11 2.30
N ALA A 233 14.62 -13.59 2.50
CA ALA A 233 15.87 -14.28 2.23
C ALA A 233 16.49 -14.76 3.55
N LEU A 234 16.95 -16.01 3.59
CA LEU A 234 17.63 -16.59 4.74
C LEU A 234 19.15 -16.43 4.57
N THR A 235 19.81 -15.77 5.52
CA THR A 235 21.23 -15.40 5.44
C THR A 235 21.95 -15.62 6.77
N GLU A 236 23.28 -15.48 6.77
CA GLU A 236 24.12 -15.50 7.99
C GLU A 236 24.38 -14.10 8.57
N HIS A 237 23.99 -13.03 7.86
CA HIS A 237 24.28 -11.64 8.20
C HIS A 237 23.21 -10.68 7.69
N LEU A 238 23.21 -9.45 8.22
CA LEU A 238 22.34 -8.37 7.74
C LEU A 238 22.70 -7.99 6.30
N ALA A 239 21.78 -8.23 5.37
CA ALA A 239 21.96 -7.81 3.98
C ALA A 239 21.98 -6.29 3.85
N ASP A 240 22.85 -5.79 2.98
CA ASP A 240 23.06 -4.37 2.68
C ASP A 240 22.88 -4.04 1.19
N ASN A 241 22.72 -5.04 0.32
CA ASN A 241 22.55 -4.85 -1.11
C ASN A 241 21.45 -5.75 -1.65
N VAL A 242 20.49 -5.16 -2.37
CA VAL A 242 19.32 -5.90 -2.86
C VAL A 242 19.60 -6.65 -4.16
N GLN A 243 20.51 -6.15 -5.00
CA GLN A 243 20.95 -6.86 -6.19
C GLN A 243 21.58 -8.21 -5.83
N ALA A 244 22.36 -8.26 -4.74
CA ALA A 244 22.93 -9.52 -4.24
C ALA A 244 21.87 -10.53 -3.76
N LEU A 245 20.73 -10.07 -3.23
CA LEU A 245 19.63 -10.95 -2.82
C LEU A 245 18.82 -11.48 -4.01
N LEU A 246 18.75 -10.70 -5.09
CA LEU A 246 17.97 -10.98 -6.30
C LEU A 246 18.80 -11.66 -7.40
N ASP A 247 20.08 -11.92 -7.18
CA ASP A 247 20.95 -12.58 -8.16
C ASP A 247 20.52 -14.03 -8.40
N GLU A 248 19.92 -14.30 -9.56
CA GLU A 248 19.48 -15.63 -10.01
C GLU A 248 20.64 -16.60 -10.23
N HIS A 249 21.88 -16.11 -10.32
CA HIS A 249 23.08 -16.92 -10.51
C HIS A 249 23.83 -17.21 -9.22
N ALA A 250 23.40 -16.62 -8.10
CA ALA A 250 23.99 -16.90 -6.80
C ALA A 250 23.79 -18.39 -6.43
N PRO A 251 24.79 -19.04 -5.82
CA PRO A 251 24.63 -20.41 -5.35
C PRO A 251 23.57 -20.46 -4.24
N VAL A 252 22.71 -21.47 -4.29
CA VAL A 252 21.66 -21.69 -3.27
C VAL A 252 22.32 -21.87 -1.90
N PHE A 253 21.89 -21.05 -0.94
CA PHE A 253 22.40 -21.09 0.43
C PHE A 253 21.77 -22.24 1.24
N ASP A 254 22.51 -22.83 2.18
CA ASP A 254 21.93 -23.83 3.09
C ASP A 254 21.11 -23.13 4.18
N ALA A 255 19.79 -23.12 4.00
CA ALA A 255 18.84 -22.50 4.91
C ALA A 255 18.97 -22.96 6.38
N GLN A 256 19.49 -24.17 6.65
CA GLN A 256 19.67 -24.68 8.03
C GLN A 256 20.85 -24.03 8.77
N ARG A 257 21.68 -23.25 8.07
CA ARG A 257 22.75 -22.44 8.65
C ARG A 257 22.34 -20.99 8.90
N ALA A 258 21.18 -20.57 8.41
CA ALA A 258 20.73 -19.19 8.53
C ALA A 258 20.63 -18.75 10.00
N SER A 259 21.16 -17.56 10.29
CA SER A 259 21.03 -16.87 11.57
C SER A 259 20.15 -15.62 11.45
N THR A 260 19.93 -15.14 10.23
CA THR A 260 19.25 -13.90 9.90
C THR A 260 18.18 -14.12 8.84
N ALA A 261 16.99 -13.57 9.06
CA ALA A 261 15.92 -13.51 8.06
C ALA A 261 15.78 -12.06 7.56
N ILE A 262 15.93 -11.87 6.25
CA ILE A 262 15.85 -10.57 5.58
C ILE A 262 14.54 -10.44 4.80
N PHE A 263 13.61 -9.62 5.31
CA PHE A 263 12.41 -9.20 4.60
C PHE A 263 12.78 -8.16 3.53
N TYR A 264 12.90 -8.59 2.28
CA TYR A 264 13.37 -7.71 1.19
C TYR A 264 12.23 -7.22 0.29
N SER A 265 11.05 -7.84 0.34
CA SER A 265 9.83 -7.32 -0.29
C SER A 265 8.62 -7.49 0.61
N ILE A 266 7.81 -6.43 0.73
CA ILE A 266 6.50 -6.45 1.38
C ILE A 266 5.56 -5.65 0.49
N SER A 267 4.60 -6.34 -0.13
CA SER A 267 3.72 -5.77 -1.15
C SER A 267 2.27 -5.84 -0.68
N ASN A 268 1.59 -4.69 -0.60
CA ASN A 268 0.13 -4.63 -0.48
C ASN A 268 -0.47 -4.61 -1.88
N THR A 269 -1.31 -5.59 -2.19
CA THR A 269 -1.69 -5.91 -3.56
C THR A 269 -3.00 -5.27 -3.99
N GLN A 270 -3.80 -4.78 -3.04
CA GLN A 270 -5.16 -4.31 -3.30
C GLN A 270 -5.24 -2.80 -3.15
N PRO A 271 -5.29 -2.01 -4.25
CA PRO A 271 -5.39 -0.55 -4.18
C PRO A 271 -6.61 -0.06 -3.40
N GLY A 272 -7.72 -0.81 -3.48
CA GLY A 272 -8.94 -0.55 -2.74
C GLY A 272 -8.82 -0.73 -1.22
N LEU A 273 -7.76 -1.34 -0.73
CA LEU A 273 -7.44 -1.44 0.71
C LEU A 273 -6.43 -0.38 1.16
N ARG A 274 -6.12 0.61 0.32
CA ARG A 274 -5.28 1.75 0.74
C ARG A 274 -5.88 2.44 1.98
N GLY A 275 -5.08 2.64 3.01
CA GLY A 275 -5.51 3.22 4.29
C GLY A 275 -6.10 2.21 5.28
N VAL A 276 -6.46 1.01 4.83
CA VAL A 276 -6.90 -0.07 5.72
C VAL A 276 -5.66 -0.67 6.39
N SER A 277 -5.62 -0.58 7.72
CA SER A 277 -4.57 -1.21 8.51
C SER A 277 -4.90 -2.69 8.72
N PHE A 278 -3.89 -3.55 8.50
CA PHE A 278 -3.97 -4.98 8.80
C PHE A 278 -3.31 -5.32 10.15
N GLY A 279 -3.30 -4.35 11.07
CA GLY A 279 -2.69 -4.47 12.40
C GLY A 279 -1.17 -4.32 12.42
N ASN A 280 -0.64 -4.12 13.63
CA ASN A 280 0.78 -3.85 13.90
C ASN A 280 1.62 -5.13 14.14
N PHE A 281 1.06 -6.30 13.85
CA PHE A 281 1.67 -7.61 14.17
C PHE A 281 1.74 -8.55 12.97
N LEU A 282 1.60 -8.01 11.75
CA LEU A 282 1.67 -8.80 10.52
C LEU A 282 2.97 -9.58 10.45
N LEU A 283 4.10 -8.91 10.67
CA LEU A 283 5.41 -9.54 10.61
C LEU A 283 5.70 -10.44 11.82
N LYS A 284 5.09 -10.19 12.99
CA LYS A 284 5.22 -11.08 14.16
C LYS A 284 4.80 -12.51 13.81
N ARG A 285 3.68 -12.68 13.10
CA ARG A 285 3.21 -14.01 12.65
C ARG A 285 4.18 -14.70 11.69
N VAL A 286 4.81 -13.93 10.79
CA VAL A 286 5.82 -14.47 9.87
C VAL A 286 7.11 -14.84 10.62
N VAL A 287 7.55 -13.99 11.56
CA VAL A 287 8.69 -14.26 12.44
C VAL A 287 8.47 -15.52 13.27
N ASP A 288 7.29 -15.69 13.87
CA ASP A 288 6.96 -16.88 14.67
C ASP A 288 6.99 -18.16 13.81
N ASP A 289 6.48 -18.10 12.58
CA ASP A 289 6.53 -19.21 11.62
C ASP A 289 7.97 -19.56 11.22
N LEU A 290 8.78 -18.54 10.90
CA LEU A 290 10.20 -18.69 10.59
C LEU A 290 10.99 -19.29 11.76
N LYS A 291 10.75 -18.84 12.99
CA LYS A 291 11.42 -19.39 14.19
C LYS A 291 11.11 -20.86 14.42
N ARG A 292 9.86 -21.26 14.16
CA ARG A 292 9.44 -22.65 14.30
C ARG A 292 10.14 -23.55 13.28
N ASP A 293 10.25 -23.09 12.04
CA ASP A 293 10.90 -23.84 10.95
C ASP A 293 12.44 -23.78 11.01
N TYR A 294 13.00 -22.70 11.56
CA TYR A 294 14.45 -22.43 11.64
C TYR A 294 14.86 -21.90 13.03
N PRO A 295 15.08 -22.79 14.01
CA PRO A 295 15.38 -22.41 15.40
C PRO A 295 16.69 -21.63 15.60
N LYS A 296 17.59 -21.63 14.61
CA LYS A 296 18.86 -20.88 14.65
C LYS A 296 18.71 -19.40 14.27
N LEU A 297 17.55 -18.98 13.75
CA LEU A 297 17.30 -17.58 13.43
C LEU A 297 17.25 -16.74 14.71
N THR A 298 18.21 -15.83 14.85
CA THR A 298 18.30 -14.89 15.97
C THR A 298 18.02 -13.45 15.56
N SER A 299 18.16 -13.12 14.27
CA SER A 299 17.95 -11.77 13.74
C SER A 299 16.86 -11.75 12.68
N PHE A 300 15.94 -10.79 12.81
CA PHE A 300 14.85 -10.55 11.86
C PHE A 300 14.96 -9.09 11.43
N ALA A 301 15.29 -8.87 10.16
CA ALA A 301 15.53 -7.53 9.66
C ALA A 301 14.94 -7.35 8.27
N THR A 302 14.70 -6.12 7.87
CA THR A 302 14.27 -5.81 6.52
C THR A 302 15.44 -5.28 5.70
N LEU A 303 15.32 -5.28 4.37
CA LEU A 303 16.11 -4.40 3.51
C LEU A 303 15.10 -3.55 2.73
N SER A 304 14.73 -2.40 3.30
CA SER A 304 13.59 -1.60 2.86
C SER A 304 14.01 -0.40 2.01
N PRO A 305 13.20 -0.02 1.00
CA PRO A 305 13.43 1.18 0.21
C PRO A 305 13.09 2.46 0.99
N LEU A 306 13.58 3.61 0.51
CA LEU A 306 13.24 4.94 1.00
C LEU A 306 12.50 5.75 -0.10
N PRO A 307 11.25 5.41 -0.42
CA PRO A 307 10.59 5.81 -1.67
C PRO A 307 10.41 7.32 -1.85
N THR A 308 10.46 8.10 -0.77
CA THR A 308 10.23 9.54 -0.81
C THR A 308 11.43 10.38 -0.39
N PHE A 309 12.60 9.76 -0.18
CA PHE A 309 13.79 10.43 0.34
C PHE A 309 14.34 11.48 -0.63
N ARG A 310 14.55 11.12 -1.90
CA ARG A 310 15.08 12.04 -2.93
C ARG A 310 14.20 13.28 -3.06
N ARG A 311 12.89 13.07 -3.24
CA ARG A 311 11.92 14.18 -3.35
C ARG A 311 11.94 15.07 -2.12
N TRP A 312 12.00 14.49 -0.92
CA TRP A 312 12.11 15.27 0.31
C TRP A 312 13.41 16.09 0.34
N ALA A 313 14.56 15.47 0.08
CA ALA A 313 15.86 16.12 0.12
C ALA A 313 15.94 17.29 -0.88
N GLU A 314 15.44 17.11 -2.10
CA GLU A 314 15.41 18.16 -3.13
C GLU A 314 14.45 19.31 -2.77
N SER A 315 13.40 19.03 -1.97
CA SER A 315 12.48 20.05 -1.48
C SER A 315 12.95 20.78 -0.21
N GLN A 316 14.10 20.39 0.37
CA GLN A 316 14.63 20.91 1.64
C GLN A 316 16.08 21.39 1.46
N PRO A 317 16.32 22.53 0.80
CA PRO A 317 17.67 23.02 0.52
C PRO A 317 18.51 23.25 1.79
N GLU A 318 17.88 23.59 2.91
CA GLU A 318 18.52 23.81 4.21
C GLU A 318 18.99 22.52 4.91
N ALA A 319 18.56 21.34 4.44
CA ALA A 319 19.02 20.06 4.97
C ALA A 319 20.42 19.69 4.48
N TRP A 320 20.82 20.14 3.28
CA TRP A 320 22.09 19.79 2.66
C TRP A 320 23.32 20.34 3.42
N PRO A 321 23.38 21.63 3.81
CA PRO A 321 24.50 22.16 4.58
C PRO A 321 24.64 21.53 5.97
N LYS A 322 23.55 21.00 6.52
CA LYS A 322 23.57 20.27 7.80
C LYS A 322 24.09 18.84 7.67
N ALA A 323 24.07 18.28 6.46
CA ALA A 323 24.49 16.91 6.18
C ALA A 323 25.88 16.82 5.53
N PHE A 324 26.39 17.91 4.95
CA PHE A 324 27.72 17.96 4.32
C PHE A 324 28.55 19.08 4.95
N THR A 325 29.66 18.73 5.57
CA THR A 325 30.60 19.71 6.15
C THR A 325 31.47 20.35 5.08
N ASP A 326 32.13 21.46 5.40
CA ASP A 326 33.13 22.07 4.51
C ASP A 326 34.26 21.10 4.13
N ALA A 327 34.64 20.21 5.05
CA ALA A 327 35.64 19.18 4.79
C ALA A 327 35.15 18.13 3.77
N ASP A 328 33.86 17.77 3.81
CA ASP A 328 33.26 16.87 2.83
C ASP A 328 33.20 17.54 1.46
N LEU A 329 32.73 18.80 1.42
CA LEU A 329 32.68 19.58 0.18
C LEU A 329 34.08 19.74 -0.45
N ALA A 330 35.12 19.97 0.36
CA ALA A 330 36.49 20.03 -0.13
C ALA A 330 36.97 18.71 -0.73
N LYS A 331 36.60 17.56 -0.13
CA LYS A 331 36.92 16.24 -0.69
C LYS A 331 36.17 15.98 -2.00
N ILE A 332 34.87 16.28 -2.04
CA ILE A 332 34.02 16.12 -3.23
C ILE A 332 34.57 16.96 -4.39
N LYS A 333 34.88 18.24 -4.15
CA LYS A 333 35.45 19.16 -5.17
C LYS A 333 36.75 18.64 -5.79
N ARG A 334 37.60 17.96 -5.02
CA ARG A 334 38.86 17.37 -5.51
C ARG A 334 38.66 16.14 -6.38
N ARG A 335 37.51 15.47 -6.26
CA ARG A 335 37.17 14.24 -6.99
C ARG A 335 36.15 14.49 -8.10
N LEU A 336 35.69 15.73 -8.26
CA LEU A 336 34.69 16.08 -9.25
C LEU A 336 35.33 16.04 -10.65
N PRO A 337 34.79 15.24 -11.59
CA PRO A 337 35.24 15.25 -12.97
C PRO A 337 35.04 16.65 -13.62
N PRO A 338 35.94 17.09 -14.51
CA PRO A 338 35.88 18.42 -15.14
C PRO A 338 34.58 18.70 -15.90
N GLU A 339 33.94 17.66 -16.43
CA GLU A 339 32.69 17.73 -17.18
C GLU A 339 31.44 17.92 -16.30
N MET A 340 31.55 17.72 -14.98
CA MET A 340 30.42 17.91 -14.06
C MET A 340 30.29 19.37 -13.64
N ALA A 341 29.06 19.81 -13.39
CA ALA A 341 28.79 21.16 -12.90
C ALA A 341 29.53 21.43 -11.58
N PRO A 342 30.15 22.61 -11.40
CA PRO A 342 30.93 22.91 -10.21
C PRO A 342 30.03 22.92 -8.97
N VAL A 343 30.50 22.27 -7.91
CA VAL A 343 29.87 22.36 -6.58
C VAL A 343 30.46 23.57 -5.87
N VAL A 344 29.66 24.62 -5.63
CA VAL A 344 30.09 25.79 -4.86
C VAL A 344 29.78 25.57 -3.38
N GLY A 345 28.56 25.12 -3.07
CA GLY A 345 28.08 24.77 -1.73
C GLY A 345 27.26 23.48 -1.70
N ALA A 346 26.83 23.08 -0.51
CA ALA A 346 26.11 21.81 -0.30
C ALA A 346 24.77 21.73 -1.04
N SER A 347 24.11 22.87 -1.29
CA SER A 347 22.87 22.94 -2.08
C SER A 347 23.05 22.49 -3.53
N ASP A 348 24.26 22.60 -4.09
CA ASP A 348 24.55 22.24 -5.48
C ASP A 348 24.68 20.72 -5.67
N LEU A 349 24.82 19.97 -4.57
CA LEU A 349 24.96 18.50 -4.60
C LEU A 349 23.70 17.83 -5.16
N ALA A 350 22.51 18.39 -4.96
CA ALA A 350 21.28 17.85 -5.54
C ALA A 350 21.34 17.77 -7.08
N ALA A 351 21.98 18.76 -7.72
CA ALA A 351 22.19 18.77 -9.17
C ALA A 351 23.22 17.70 -9.60
N LEU A 352 24.29 17.50 -8.80
CA LEU A 352 25.27 16.44 -9.02
C LEU A 352 24.60 15.05 -9.04
N PHE A 353 23.68 14.80 -8.13
CA PHE A 353 22.96 13.52 -8.06
C PHE A 353 21.97 13.28 -9.22
N SER A 354 21.64 14.32 -9.97
CA SER A 354 20.84 14.20 -11.20
C SER A 354 21.67 13.75 -12.40
N ALA A 355 23.00 13.83 -12.34
CA ALA A 355 23.88 13.29 -13.37
C ALA A 355 23.95 11.76 -13.23
N GLN A 356 23.68 11.01 -14.30
CA GLN A 356 23.46 9.55 -14.22
C GLN A 356 24.69 8.72 -13.81
N ASN A 357 25.89 9.31 -13.73
CA ASN A 357 27.14 8.56 -13.60
C ASN A 357 27.95 8.85 -12.33
N TRP A 358 27.46 9.67 -11.39
CA TRP A 358 28.24 9.96 -10.16
C TRP A 358 28.56 8.69 -9.36
N ALA A 359 27.67 7.70 -9.39
CA ALA A 359 27.83 6.44 -8.67
C ALA A 359 28.80 5.46 -9.35
N ALA A 360 29.14 5.69 -10.63
CA ALA A 360 30.09 4.87 -11.38
C ALA A 360 31.56 5.23 -11.06
N ASP A 361 31.82 6.45 -10.57
CA ASP A 361 33.12 6.84 -10.04
C ASP A 361 33.22 6.46 -8.57
N GLU A 362 33.98 5.41 -8.26
CA GLU A 362 34.14 4.89 -6.89
C GLU A 362 34.70 5.94 -5.91
N GLN A 363 35.62 6.80 -6.37
CA GLN A 363 36.24 7.80 -5.50
C GLN A 363 35.26 8.94 -5.18
N LEU A 364 34.49 9.36 -6.18
CA LEU A 364 33.44 10.35 -5.99
C LEU A 364 32.33 9.79 -5.11
N ALA A 365 31.83 8.58 -5.40
CA ALA A 365 30.80 7.92 -4.60
C ALA A 365 31.22 7.74 -3.13
N ALA A 366 32.43 7.27 -2.87
CA ALA A 366 32.97 7.14 -1.51
C ALA A 366 33.02 8.50 -0.78
N SER A 367 33.33 9.60 -1.48
CA SER A 367 33.33 10.94 -0.89
C SER A 367 31.94 11.46 -0.52
N LEU A 368 30.88 10.96 -1.19
CA LEU A 368 29.48 11.37 -0.99
C LEU A 368 28.76 10.55 0.09
N GLN A 369 29.23 9.33 0.37
CA GLN A 369 28.59 8.36 1.27
C GLN A 369 28.24 8.94 2.65
N HIS A 370 29.21 9.57 3.32
CA HIS A 370 28.99 10.07 4.68
C HIS A 370 27.92 11.17 4.73
N GLY A 371 27.95 12.10 3.77
CA GLY A 371 26.96 13.18 3.74
C GLY A 371 25.57 12.69 3.39
N LEU A 372 25.44 11.78 2.42
CA LEU A 372 24.16 11.16 2.09
C LEU A 372 23.59 10.33 3.25
N THR A 373 24.44 9.60 3.96
CA THR A 373 24.01 8.82 5.14
C THR A 373 23.50 9.73 6.26
N ARG A 374 24.16 10.86 6.53
CA ARG A 374 23.67 11.86 7.50
C ARG A 374 22.36 12.49 7.06
N LEU A 375 22.23 12.84 5.78
CA LEU A 375 21.00 13.39 5.21
C LEU A 375 19.82 12.43 5.37
N ALA A 376 20.04 11.14 5.07
CA ALA A 376 19.03 10.10 5.23
C ALA A 376 18.69 9.82 6.71
N ALA A 377 19.67 9.87 7.61
CA ALA A 377 19.42 9.75 9.05
C ALA A 377 18.57 10.92 9.58
N ARG A 378 18.87 12.15 9.17
CA ARG A 378 18.03 13.34 9.46
C ARG A 378 16.63 13.17 8.92
N TYR A 379 16.50 12.78 7.66
CA TYR A 379 15.20 12.49 7.04
C TYR A 379 14.35 11.53 7.88
N LEU A 380 14.90 10.36 8.23
CA LEU A 380 14.16 9.35 8.98
C LEU A 380 13.78 9.81 10.39
N LEU A 381 14.66 10.53 11.09
CA LEU A 381 14.42 10.91 12.49
C LEU A 381 13.62 12.20 12.64
N THR A 382 13.81 13.19 11.77
CA THR A 382 13.27 14.55 11.96
C THR A 382 12.22 14.96 10.95
N ALA A 383 12.18 14.37 9.74
CA ALA A 383 11.17 14.76 8.76
C ALA A 383 9.78 14.28 9.20
N ARG A 384 8.77 15.16 9.03
CA ARG A 384 7.39 14.90 9.45
C ARG A 384 6.41 15.27 8.35
N LYS A 385 5.28 14.55 8.30
CA LYS A 385 4.10 14.87 7.50
C LYS A 385 2.88 14.86 8.43
N GLY A 386 2.46 16.04 8.88
CA GLY A 386 1.61 16.15 10.06
C GLY A 386 2.35 15.62 11.29
N ASP A 387 1.70 14.78 12.09
CA ASP A 387 2.27 14.22 13.33
C ASP A 387 3.09 12.93 13.11
N HIS A 388 3.23 12.46 11.87
CA HIS A 388 3.88 11.19 11.57
C HIS A 388 5.22 11.37 10.84
N PRO A 389 6.15 10.39 10.92
CA PRO A 389 7.34 10.35 10.07
C PRO A 389 6.99 10.55 8.59
N TYR A 390 7.82 11.31 7.87
CA TYR A 390 7.55 11.65 6.48
C TYR A 390 7.48 10.41 5.58
N ASP A 391 8.42 9.48 5.76
CA ASP A 391 8.53 8.29 4.93
C ASP A 391 7.41 7.26 5.23
N PRO A 392 6.65 6.80 4.21
CA PRO A 392 5.60 5.80 4.40
C PRO A 392 6.12 4.43 4.86
N VAL A 393 7.31 4.02 4.42
CA VAL A 393 7.89 2.70 4.75
C VAL A 393 8.42 2.72 6.19
N ALA A 394 9.04 3.82 6.62
CA ALA A 394 9.39 4.04 8.02
C ALA A 394 8.17 4.00 8.93
N ARG A 395 7.08 4.69 8.56
CA ARG A 395 5.82 4.64 9.33
C ARG A 395 5.29 3.22 9.48
N PHE A 396 5.34 2.43 8.40
CA PHE A 396 4.93 1.04 8.42
C PHE A 396 5.78 0.21 9.39
N HIS A 397 7.10 0.23 9.27
CA HIS A 397 7.96 -0.61 10.10
C HIS A 397 8.00 -0.18 11.57
N LEU A 398 8.07 1.13 11.85
CA LEU A 398 8.00 1.68 13.21
C LEU A 398 6.64 1.37 13.86
N GLY A 399 5.55 1.48 13.10
CA GLY A 399 4.21 1.10 13.55
C GLY A 399 4.06 -0.39 13.88
N ASN A 400 4.92 -1.25 13.30
CA ASN A 400 5.02 -2.67 13.61
C ASN A 400 6.11 -2.99 14.66
N GLY A 401 6.66 -1.98 15.35
CA GLY A 401 7.61 -2.16 16.45
C GLY A 401 9.06 -2.37 16.05
N ALA A 402 9.41 -2.13 14.79
CA ALA A 402 10.79 -2.25 14.34
C ALA A 402 11.64 -1.05 14.80
N ARG A 403 12.95 -1.27 14.89
CA ARG A 403 13.96 -0.23 15.12
C ARG A 403 14.70 0.09 13.82
N ILE A 404 14.95 1.36 13.52
CA ILE A 404 15.88 1.75 12.45
C ILE A 404 17.29 1.32 12.85
N GLU A 405 17.85 0.34 12.14
CA GLU A 405 19.13 -0.27 12.52
C GLU A 405 20.31 0.32 11.75
N ARG A 406 20.25 0.27 10.41
CA ARG A 406 21.38 0.62 9.54
C ARG A 406 20.91 1.24 8.24
N LEU A 407 21.60 2.28 7.80
CA LEU A 407 21.47 2.83 6.45
C LEU A 407 22.50 2.17 5.54
N ASN A 408 22.04 1.70 4.38
CA ASN A 408 22.86 0.97 3.41
C ASN A 408 23.03 1.83 2.16
N TYR A 409 24.26 2.29 1.92
CA TYR A 409 24.61 3.15 0.80
C TYR A 409 24.81 2.34 -0.47
N LEU A 410 24.24 2.81 -1.60
CA LEU A 410 24.24 2.10 -2.89
C LEU A 410 23.73 0.65 -2.76
N ALA A 411 22.74 0.47 -1.90
CA ALA A 411 22.08 -0.80 -1.65
C ALA A 411 21.10 -1.18 -2.76
N ASP A 412 20.55 -0.20 -3.47
CA ASP A 412 19.76 -0.39 -4.68
C ASP A 412 20.26 0.51 -5.81
N THR A 413 21.09 -0.05 -6.69
CA THR A 413 21.66 0.67 -7.84
C THR A 413 20.74 0.68 -9.07
N SER A 414 19.51 0.17 -8.95
CA SER A 414 18.54 0.25 -10.04
C SER A 414 18.14 1.69 -10.34
N SER A 415 17.59 1.92 -11.54
CA SER A 415 17.02 3.23 -11.91
C SER A 415 15.96 3.71 -10.92
N ARG A 416 15.16 2.77 -10.39
CA ARG A 416 14.17 3.03 -9.35
C ARG A 416 14.81 3.47 -8.03
N GLY A 417 15.81 2.73 -7.54
CA GLY A 417 16.54 3.09 -6.32
C GLY A 417 17.20 4.46 -6.41
N ALA A 418 17.80 4.77 -7.56
CA ALA A 418 18.38 6.09 -7.85
C ALA A 418 17.33 7.22 -7.85
N GLN A 419 16.13 6.98 -8.40
CA GLN A 419 15.03 7.95 -8.41
C GLN A 419 14.34 8.13 -7.05
N GLN A 420 14.34 7.09 -6.20
CA GLN A 420 13.66 7.13 -4.91
C GLN A 420 14.56 7.69 -3.80
N SER A 421 15.83 7.32 -3.78
CA SER A 421 16.68 7.53 -2.60
C SER A 421 18.18 7.67 -2.90
N TYR A 422 18.58 7.97 -4.14
CA TYR A 422 19.99 7.96 -4.56
C TYR A 422 20.67 6.60 -4.31
N GLY A 423 19.89 5.51 -4.33
CA GLY A 423 20.33 4.14 -4.08
C GLY A 423 20.51 3.77 -2.61
N LEU A 424 20.07 4.62 -1.67
CA LEU A 424 20.04 4.27 -0.24
C LEU A 424 18.86 3.33 0.08
N MET A 425 19.14 2.31 0.89
CA MET A 425 18.13 1.50 1.57
C MET A 425 18.38 1.52 3.08
N VAL A 426 17.47 0.92 3.84
CA VAL A 426 17.53 0.89 5.29
C VAL A 426 17.18 -0.50 5.82
N ASN A 427 17.92 -0.97 6.82
CA ASN A 427 17.51 -2.12 7.60
C ASN A 427 16.66 -1.67 8.80
N TYR A 428 15.45 -2.23 8.93
CA TYR A 428 14.68 -2.19 10.16
C TYR A 428 14.80 -3.54 10.87
N VAL A 429 15.17 -3.55 12.15
CA VAL A 429 15.26 -4.78 12.95
C VAL A 429 13.99 -4.98 13.77
N TYR A 430 13.45 -6.19 13.68
CA TYR A 430 12.36 -6.70 14.51
C TYR A 430 12.95 -7.53 15.63
N ASP A 431 13.16 -6.89 16.78
CA ASP A 431 13.64 -7.54 17.98
C ASP A 431 12.45 -8.05 18.80
N PRO A 432 12.23 -9.39 18.90
CA PRO A 432 11.08 -9.97 19.59
C PRO A 432 10.87 -9.45 21.02
N ASP A 433 11.95 -9.07 21.70
CA ASP A 433 11.91 -8.63 23.10
C ASP A 433 11.49 -7.16 23.26
N THR A 434 11.55 -6.35 22.18
CA THR A 434 11.25 -4.91 22.24
C THR A 434 10.14 -4.46 21.29
N ILE A 435 9.58 -5.34 20.45
CA ILE A 435 8.51 -4.99 19.50
C ILE A 435 7.34 -4.28 20.19
N GLU A 436 6.82 -4.83 21.29
CA GLU A 436 5.63 -4.29 21.96
C GLU A 436 5.90 -2.90 22.57
N GLU A 437 7.04 -2.75 23.25
CA GLU A 437 7.48 -1.45 23.79
C GLU A 437 7.64 -0.40 22.69
N ASN A 438 8.26 -0.77 21.55
CA ASN A 438 8.45 0.13 20.42
C ASN A 438 7.10 0.56 19.80
N VAL A 439 6.15 -0.36 19.66
CA VAL A 439 4.79 -0.05 19.15
C VAL A 439 4.09 0.95 20.07
N GLU A 440 4.11 0.72 21.38
CA GLU A 440 3.47 1.61 22.36
C GLU A 440 4.11 3.00 22.37
N ALA A 441 5.45 3.07 22.38
CA ALA A 441 6.18 4.34 22.36
C ALA A 441 5.89 5.13 21.07
N PHE A 442 5.93 4.46 19.90
CA PHE A 442 5.62 5.10 18.63
C PHE A 442 4.17 5.57 18.56
N SER A 443 3.21 4.75 19.02
CA SER A 443 1.78 5.09 18.99
C SER A 443 1.42 6.22 19.97
N ARG A 444 2.06 6.29 21.14
CA ARG A 444 1.71 7.23 22.21
C ARG A 444 2.37 8.60 22.02
N SER A 445 3.65 8.63 21.68
CA SER A 445 4.46 9.87 21.65
C SER A 445 5.13 10.13 20.32
N GLY A 446 4.93 9.27 19.30
CA GLY A 446 5.65 9.37 18.04
C GLY A 446 7.15 9.09 18.18
N GLU A 447 7.55 8.42 19.26
CA GLU A 447 8.95 8.12 19.54
C GLU A 447 9.51 7.13 18.50
N ILE A 448 10.64 7.50 17.91
CA ILE A 448 11.29 6.68 16.88
C ILE A 448 12.38 5.82 17.54
N ALA A 449 12.17 4.50 17.51
CA ALA A 449 13.20 3.53 17.84
C ALA A 449 14.29 3.53 16.75
N ALA A 450 15.51 3.91 17.11
CA ALA A 450 16.66 3.94 16.21
C ALA A 450 17.97 3.60 16.94
N ALA A 451 18.85 2.87 16.26
CA ALA A 451 20.18 2.53 16.74
C ALA A 451 21.03 3.79 17.01
N THR A 452 21.96 3.69 17.96
CA THR A 452 22.84 4.80 18.38
C THR A 452 23.61 5.41 17.21
N ALA A 453 24.07 4.58 16.26
CA ALA A 453 24.76 5.04 15.08
C ALA A 453 23.88 5.96 14.21
N ILE A 454 22.60 5.62 14.02
CA ILE A 454 21.64 6.43 13.26
C ILE A 454 21.37 7.76 13.97
N ARG A 455 21.16 7.73 15.30
CA ARG A 455 20.96 8.95 16.10
C ARG A 455 22.17 9.88 16.04
N ARG A 456 23.39 9.34 16.05
CA ARG A 456 24.63 10.09 15.88
C ARG A 456 24.72 10.70 14.49
N SER A 457 24.49 9.92 13.43
CA SER A 457 24.49 10.41 12.04
C SER A 457 23.45 11.50 11.77
N ALA A 458 22.34 11.54 12.51
CA ALA A 458 21.36 12.62 12.36
C ALA A 458 21.74 13.92 13.09
N ARG A 459 22.65 13.86 14.06
CA ARG A 459 23.12 15.01 14.85
C ARG A 459 24.33 15.68 14.21
N ASP A 460 25.28 14.85 13.78
CA ASP A 460 26.48 15.23 12.99
C ASP A 460 26.09 15.79 11.61
#